data_AF-A0A968FUM2-F1
#
_entry.id   AF-A0A968FUM2-F1
#
_cell.length_a   1.000
_cell.length_b   1.000
_cell.length_c   1.000
_cell.angle_alpha   90.00
_cell.angle_beta   90.00
_cell.angle_gamma   90.00
#
_symmetry.space_group_name_H-M   'P 1'
#
loop_
_entity.id
_entity.type
_entity.pdbx_description
1 polymer ?
#
loop_
_entity_poly.entity_id
_entity_poly.type
_entity_poly.pdbx_seq_one_letter_code
_entity_poly.pdbx_strand_id
1 'polypeptide(L)'
;WALGHIHARDVLRGAHPAIVYSGNSQSRHFKEAEPKGCCLVTLREDAPPEIRFVATDVIRFVEETLDVSTHPTLDSMVEAIGEYCQGLLARADGRSLVVRLTLTGRTEGHQVLRKGGGLESLRDEVLRGFPEGDSGLWIEFRLRTRGTYDIENIKLAQDFIADLISLYDRQAMGANLQDCREILKPLFQSWEGSYALPELSDEELREVLVEARNLTLDALVNRD
;
A
#
# COMPACT_ATOMS: atom_id res chain seq x y z
N TRP A 1 19.77 28.30 14.53
CA TRP A 1 20.27 27.75 13.26
C TRP A 1 19.07 27.22 12.53
N ALA A 2 18.63 27.91 11.49
CA ALA A 2 17.58 27.44 10.59
C ALA A 2 18.28 26.69 9.45
N LEU A 3 18.14 25.36 9.46
CA LEU A 3 18.78 24.47 8.49
C LEU A 3 17.78 24.10 7.37
N GLY A 4 18.30 23.84 6.18
CA GLY A 4 17.54 23.42 4.99
C GLY A 4 18.13 22.17 4.35
N HIS A 5 17.74 21.83 3.11
CA HIS A 5 18.15 20.62 2.35
C HIS A 5 17.44 19.32 2.74
N ILE A 6 17.26 19.02 4.03
CA ILE A 6 16.53 17.82 4.47
C ILE A 6 15.02 18.10 4.45
N HIS A 7 14.24 17.20 3.82
CA HIS A 7 12.78 17.32 3.72
C HIS A 7 12.02 16.88 4.98
N ALA A 8 12.68 16.11 5.85
CA ALA A 8 12.15 15.78 7.17
C ALA A 8 12.32 16.97 8.12
N ARG A 9 11.26 17.27 8.88
CA ARG A 9 11.32 18.24 9.98
C ARG A 9 12.05 17.60 11.16
N ASP A 10 12.99 18.32 11.76
CA ASP A 10 13.69 17.85 12.94
C ASP A 10 14.19 18.99 13.83
N VAL A 11 14.13 18.80 15.15
CA VAL A 11 14.66 19.73 16.16
C VAL A 11 15.87 19.06 16.79
N LEU A 12 17.04 19.27 16.18
CA LEU A 12 18.31 18.70 16.67
C LEU A 12 18.71 19.26 18.03
N ARG A 13 18.37 20.52 18.29
CA ARG A 13 18.61 21.17 19.57
C ARG A 13 17.55 22.23 19.81
N GLY A 14 16.87 22.17 20.95
CA GLY A 14 15.80 23.12 21.31
C GLY A 14 16.28 24.50 21.76
N ALA A 15 17.50 24.62 22.30
CA ALA A 15 18.06 25.89 22.78
C ALA A 15 19.60 25.85 22.87
N HIS A 16 20.23 27.03 22.94
CA HIS A 16 21.68 27.24 23.17
C HIS A 16 22.65 26.43 22.27
N PRO A 17 22.71 26.72 20.95
CA PRO A 17 21.73 27.45 20.15
C PRO A 17 20.58 26.53 19.72
N ALA A 18 19.40 27.04 19.42
CA ALA A 18 18.41 26.21 18.74
C ALA A 18 18.89 25.83 17.34
N ILE A 19 18.68 24.57 16.95
CA ILE A 19 19.08 23.99 15.65
C ILE A 19 17.90 23.19 15.12
N VAL A 20 17.34 23.63 14.00
CA VAL A 20 16.07 23.09 13.47
C VAL A 20 16.14 22.95 11.95
N TYR A 21 15.72 21.80 11.44
CA TYR A 21 15.28 21.61 10.06
C TYR A 21 13.77 21.79 9.98
N SER A 22 13.30 22.74 9.17
CA SER A 22 11.85 22.93 8.97
C SER A 22 11.22 21.81 8.14
N GLY A 23 12.04 21.07 7.38
CA GLY A 23 11.58 20.18 6.32
C GLY A 23 11.19 20.95 5.06
N ASN A 24 10.40 20.30 4.20
CA ASN A 24 9.76 20.92 3.05
C ASN A 24 8.37 21.50 3.40
N SER A 25 7.85 22.37 2.52
CA SER A 25 6.54 23.02 2.66
C SER A 25 5.37 22.20 2.09
N GLN A 26 5.65 21.27 1.18
CA GLN A 26 4.66 20.42 0.52
C GLN A 26 5.31 19.08 0.14
N SER A 27 4.65 17.98 0.51
CA SER A 27 5.08 16.62 0.15
C SER A 27 4.97 16.37 -1.34
N ARG A 28 5.87 15.52 -1.86
CA ARG A 28 5.87 15.13 -3.28
C ARG A 28 5.64 13.64 -3.54
N HIS A 29 5.64 12.82 -2.48
CA HIS A 29 5.46 11.37 -2.60
C HIS A 29 5.06 10.73 -1.26
N PHE A 30 4.62 9.48 -1.29
CA PHE A 30 4.16 8.70 -0.12
C PHE A 30 5.18 8.53 1.01
N LYS A 31 6.50 8.57 0.74
CA LYS A 31 7.52 8.55 1.82
C LYS A 31 7.61 9.87 2.62
N GLU A 32 6.79 10.87 2.28
CA GLU A 32 6.68 12.16 2.96
C GLU A 32 5.25 12.33 3.53
N ALA A 33 4.72 11.32 4.21
CA ALA A 33 3.34 11.33 4.73
C ALA A 33 3.10 12.34 5.88
N GLU A 34 4.16 12.77 6.56
CA GLU A 34 4.10 13.74 7.65
C GLU A 34 3.59 15.12 7.18
N PRO A 35 2.86 15.89 8.03
CA PRO A 35 2.50 17.27 7.74
C PRO A 35 3.71 18.13 7.37
N LYS A 36 3.55 18.99 6.36
CA LYS A 36 4.64 19.83 5.81
C LYS A 36 4.37 21.30 6.00
N GLY A 37 5.45 22.07 6.17
CA GLY A 37 5.30 23.49 6.42
C GLY A 37 6.53 24.13 6.99
N CYS A 38 6.35 25.00 7.98
CA CYS A 38 7.42 25.82 8.53
C CYS A 38 7.43 25.81 10.06
N CYS A 39 8.51 26.32 10.63
CA CYS A 39 8.61 26.55 12.06
C CYS A 39 8.49 28.06 12.33
N LEU A 40 7.45 28.45 13.06
CA LEU A 40 7.33 29.78 13.64
C LEU A 40 8.20 29.82 14.90
N VAL A 41 9.20 30.69 14.89
CA VAL A 41 10.12 30.87 16.02
C VAL A 41 9.87 32.23 16.65
N THR A 42 9.54 32.23 17.94
CA THR A 42 9.41 33.45 18.74
C THR A 42 10.62 33.60 19.65
N LEU A 43 11.28 34.75 19.59
CA LEU A 43 12.43 35.09 20.42
C LEU A 43 12.02 36.16 21.44
N ARG A 44 12.43 36.00 22.69
CA ARG A 44 12.28 36.99 23.76
C ARG A 44 13.63 37.19 24.44
N GLU A 45 13.83 38.37 25.01
CA GLU A 45 15.00 38.64 25.86
C GLU A 45 15.00 37.66 27.04
N ASP A 46 16.17 37.11 27.37
CA ASP A 46 16.40 36.16 28.47
C ASP A 46 15.55 34.88 28.49
N ALA A 47 14.97 34.47 27.36
CA ALA A 47 14.19 33.23 27.25
C ALA A 47 14.71 32.32 26.13
N PRO A 48 14.57 30.98 26.27
CA PRO A 48 14.82 30.07 25.16
C PRO A 48 13.84 30.32 23.99
N PRO A 49 14.23 30.02 22.76
CA PRO A 49 13.36 30.19 21.59
C PRO A 49 12.13 29.29 21.69
N GLU A 50 10.96 29.87 21.43
CA GLU A 50 9.70 29.13 21.33
C GLU A 50 9.49 28.72 19.88
N ILE A 51 9.59 27.41 19.61
CA ILE A 51 9.54 26.85 18.25
C ILE A 51 8.21 26.11 18.09
N ARG A 52 7.34 26.61 17.21
CA ARG A 52 6.04 26.00 16.89
C ARG A 52 5.96 25.63 15.42
N PHE A 53 5.56 24.42 15.11
CA PHE A 53 5.30 24.02 13.73
C PHE A 53 3.98 24.61 13.24
N VAL A 54 3.97 25.05 11.98
CA VAL A 54 2.81 25.52 11.26
C VAL A 54 2.71 24.72 9.96
N ALA A 55 1.69 23.87 9.86
CA ALA A 55 1.41 23.13 8.65
C ALA A 55 0.92 24.09 7.57
N THR A 56 1.58 24.08 6.41
CA THR A 56 1.23 24.89 5.24
C THR A 56 0.95 24.05 4.00
N ASP A 57 1.07 22.73 4.10
CA ASP A 57 0.69 21.81 3.02
C ASP A 57 -0.78 21.94 2.66
N VAL A 58 -1.05 21.76 1.37
CA VAL A 58 -2.41 21.76 0.80
C VAL A 58 -2.84 20.35 0.35
N ILE A 59 -1.86 19.45 0.16
CA ILE A 59 -2.08 18.05 -0.20
C ILE A 59 -1.32 17.15 0.77
N ARG A 60 -1.99 16.13 1.33
CA ARG A 60 -1.34 15.08 2.14
C ARG A 60 -1.32 13.75 1.39
N PHE A 61 -0.22 13.03 1.52
CA PHE A 61 -0.07 11.68 0.98
C PHE A 61 -0.35 10.66 2.08
N VAL A 62 -1.20 9.69 1.78
CA VAL A 62 -1.64 8.68 2.74
C VAL A 62 -1.52 7.31 2.10
N GLU A 63 -0.87 6.36 2.77
CA GLU A 63 -0.77 4.97 2.32
C GLU A 63 -1.40 4.08 3.41
N GLU A 64 -2.46 3.39 3.05
CA GLU A 64 -3.31 2.63 3.98
C GLU A 64 -3.64 1.25 3.41
N THR A 65 -4.07 0.34 4.28
CA THR A 65 -4.53 -1.00 3.90
C THR A 65 -5.96 -1.19 4.36
N LEU A 66 -6.83 -1.68 3.47
CA LEU A 66 -8.21 -2.00 3.78
C LEU A 66 -8.47 -3.48 3.49
N ASP A 67 -8.97 -4.20 4.48
CA ASP A 67 -9.46 -5.57 4.29
C ASP A 67 -10.90 -5.51 3.75
N VAL A 68 -11.12 -6.12 2.58
CA VAL A 68 -12.42 -6.17 1.91
C VAL A 68 -13.09 -7.54 2.01
N SER A 69 -12.59 -8.43 2.88
CA SER A 69 -13.13 -9.79 3.04
C SER A 69 -14.60 -9.82 3.47
N THR A 70 -15.04 -8.81 4.22
CA THR A 70 -16.44 -8.68 4.67
C THR A 70 -17.36 -8.03 3.63
N HIS A 71 -16.81 -7.64 2.47
CA HIS A 71 -17.52 -6.95 1.39
C HIS A 71 -17.49 -7.82 0.13
N PRO A 72 -18.39 -8.81 0.02
CA PRO A 72 -18.35 -9.81 -1.04
C PRO A 72 -18.71 -9.23 -2.41
N THR A 73 -19.51 -8.15 -2.44
CA THR A 73 -19.97 -7.50 -3.68
C THR A 73 -19.18 -6.23 -3.96
N LEU A 74 -19.08 -5.86 -5.25
CA LEU A 74 -18.44 -4.60 -5.65
C LEU A 74 -19.15 -3.39 -5.03
N ASP A 75 -20.48 -3.39 -4.98
CA ASP A 75 -21.26 -2.30 -4.38
C ASP A 75 -20.93 -2.13 -2.89
N SER A 76 -20.93 -3.24 -2.12
CA SER A 76 -20.54 -3.21 -0.70
C SER A 76 -19.08 -2.77 -0.49
N MET A 77 -18.20 -3.03 -1.47
CA MET A 77 -16.80 -2.62 -1.42
C MET A 77 -16.64 -1.12 -1.73
N VAL A 78 -17.41 -0.60 -2.69
CA VAL A 78 -17.49 0.84 -2.99
C VAL A 78 -17.92 1.61 -1.75
N GLU A 79 -19.00 1.16 -1.08
CA GLU A 79 -19.50 1.78 0.15
C GLU A 79 -18.41 1.79 1.24
N ALA A 80 -17.77 0.65 1.49
CA ALA A 80 -16.72 0.53 2.50
C ALA A 80 -15.50 1.42 2.21
N ILE A 81 -15.04 1.46 0.96
CA ILE A 81 -13.93 2.34 0.56
C ILE A 81 -14.35 3.81 0.68
N GLY A 82 -15.57 4.15 0.28
CA GLY A 82 -16.14 5.48 0.40
C GLY A 82 -16.15 5.97 1.85
N GLU A 83 -16.70 5.17 2.76
CA GLU A 83 -16.70 5.47 4.21
C GLU A 83 -15.28 5.62 4.76
N TYR A 84 -14.35 4.73 4.35
CA TYR A 84 -12.95 4.81 4.76
C TYR A 84 -12.31 6.13 4.31
N CYS A 85 -12.49 6.51 3.04
CA CYS A 85 -11.97 7.74 2.47
C CYS A 85 -12.60 8.99 3.09
N GLN A 86 -13.89 8.98 3.42
CA GLN A 86 -14.54 10.06 4.18
C GLN A 86 -13.90 10.24 5.56
N GLY A 87 -13.62 9.13 6.26
CA GLY A 87 -12.90 9.16 7.53
C GLY A 87 -11.48 9.69 7.41
N LEU A 88 -10.79 9.48 6.28
CA LEU A 88 -9.49 10.08 6.00
C LEU A 88 -9.61 11.59 5.77
N LEU A 89 -10.55 12.03 4.94
CA LEU A 89 -10.79 13.46 4.65
C LEU A 89 -11.16 14.24 5.90
N ALA A 90 -11.98 13.68 6.79
CA ALA A 90 -12.35 14.30 8.06
C ALA A 90 -11.13 14.59 8.97
N ARG A 91 -10.05 13.82 8.84
CA ARG A 91 -8.78 13.98 9.57
C ARG A 91 -7.75 14.81 8.82
N ALA A 92 -8.06 15.28 7.60
CA ALA A 92 -7.13 16.01 6.74
C ALA A 92 -7.09 17.52 7.01
N ASP A 93 -7.82 18.03 8.02
CA ASP A 93 -7.87 19.46 8.35
C ASP A 93 -8.18 20.36 7.13
N GLY A 94 -9.13 19.93 6.29
CA GLY A 94 -9.53 20.66 5.07
C GLY A 94 -8.55 20.57 3.90
N ARG A 95 -7.56 19.67 3.96
CA ARG A 95 -6.59 19.46 2.87
C ARG A 95 -7.02 18.36 1.93
N SER A 96 -6.57 18.48 0.68
CA SER A 96 -6.71 17.43 -0.32
C SER A 96 -5.86 16.22 0.03
N LEU A 97 -6.32 15.03 -0.37
CA LEU A 97 -5.63 13.77 -0.11
C LEU A 97 -5.23 13.07 -1.40
N VAL A 98 -4.01 12.55 -1.40
CA VAL A 98 -3.53 11.54 -2.35
C VAL A 98 -3.42 10.24 -1.56
N VAL A 99 -4.43 9.39 -1.71
CA VAL A 99 -4.55 8.12 -0.99
C VAL A 99 -4.07 7.00 -1.89
N ARG A 100 -3.19 6.17 -1.35
CA ARG A 100 -2.88 4.86 -1.90
C ARG A 100 -3.47 3.81 -0.97
N LEU A 101 -4.48 3.09 -1.45
CA LEU A 101 -5.18 2.09 -0.67
C LEU A 101 -4.82 0.69 -1.18
N THR A 102 -4.23 -0.12 -0.31
CA THR A 102 -3.99 -1.53 -0.60
C THR A 102 -5.21 -2.34 -0.17
N LEU A 103 -5.95 -2.88 -1.13
CA LEU A 103 -7.09 -3.75 -0.89
C LEU A 103 -6.60 -5.17 -0.63
N THR A 104 -6.99 -5.74 0.51
CA THR A 104 -6.57 -7.07 0.97
C THR A 104 -7.76 -7.95 1.29
N GLY A 105 -7.53 -9.25 1.49
CA GLY A 105 -8.57 -10.18 1.89
C GLY A 105 -9.13 -11.03 0.76
N ARG A 106 -10.06 -11.93 1.11
CA ARG A 106 -10.71 -12.82 0.14
C ARG A 106 -12.06 -12.26 -0.28
N THR A 107 -12.27 -12.07 -1.58
CA THR A 107 -13.50 -11.47 -2.11
C THR A 107 -13.91 -12.12 -3.43
N GLU A 108 -15.21 -12.29 -3.63
CA GLU A 108 -15.78 -12.80 -4.89
C GLU A 108 -15.48 -11.84 -6.05
N GLY A 109 -15.37 -10.54 -5.76
CA GLY A 109 -15.00 -9.51 -6.72
C GLY A 109 -13.55 -9.58 -7.23
N HIS A 110 -12.70 -10.47 -6.70
CA HIS A 110 -11.27 -10.54 -7.02
C HIS A 110 -11.01 -10.59 -8.54
N GLN A 111 -11.74 -11.45 -9.26
CA GLN A 111 -11.57 -11.62 -10.70
C GLN A 111 -11.97 -10.36 -11.48
N VAL A 112 -13.02 -9.67 -11.04
CA VAL A 112 -13.47 -8.43 -11.70
C VAL A 112 -12.44 -7.32 -11.49
N LEU A 113 -11.91 -7.20 -10.26
CA LEU A 113 -10.88 -6.20 -9.92
C LEU A 113 -9.56 -6.44 -10.67
N ARG A 114 -9.19 -7.69 -10.93
CA ARG A 114 -7.95 -8.06 -11.60
C ARG A 114 -8.03 -7.90 -13.13
N LYS A 115 -9.22 -7.96 -13.73
CA LYS A 115 -9.40 -7.71 -15.17
C LYS A 115 -9.08 -6.24 -15.49
N GLY A 116 -8.54 -5.98 -16.68
CA GLY A 116 -8.19 -4.62 -17.11
C GLY A 116 -9.41 -3.69 -17.05
N GLY A 117 -9.28 -2.55 -16.37
CA GLY A 117 -10.37 -1.59 -16.15
C GLY A 117 -11.16 -1.80 -14.86
N GLY A 118 -10.97 -2.91 -14.13
CA GLY A 118 -11.72 -3.22 -12.92
C GLY A 118 -11.41 -2.27 -11.77
N LEU A 119 -10.13 -2.00 -11.51
CA LEU A 119 -9.70 -1.04 -10.49
C LEU A 119 -10.08 0.39 -10.87
N GLU A 120 -10.00 0.74 -12.15
CA GLU A 120 -10.42 2.03 -12.66
C GLU A 120 -11.92 2.24 -12.45
N SER A 121 -12.75 1.23 -12.78
CA SER A 121 -14.20 1.28 -12.58
C SER A 121 -14.56 1.40 -11.11
N LEU A 122 -13.89 0.64 -10.23
CA LEU A 122 -14.06 0.74 -8.78
C LEU A 122 -13.72 2.15 -8.29
N ARG A 123 -12.60 2.71 -8.75
CA ARG A 123 -12.16 4.05 -8.36
C ARG A 123 -13.18 5.10 -8.80
N ASP A 124 -13.64 5.02 -10.04
CA ASP A 124 -14.57 5.99 -10.59
C ASP A 124 -15.92 5.93 -9.87
N GLU A 125 -16.39 4.74 -9.49
CA GLU A 125 -17.59 4.58 -8.65
C GLU A 125 -17.39 5.15 -7.24
N VAL A 126 -16.27 4.85 -6.58
CA VAL A 126 -15.96 5.44 -5.27
C VAL A 126 -15.94 6.96 -5.35
N LEU A 127 -15.27 7.52 -6.38
CA LEU A 127 -15.14 8.96 -6.57
C LEU A 127 -16.48 9.65 -6.94
N ARG A 128 -17.47 8.94 -7.50
CA ARG A 128 -18.83 9.49 -7.70
C ARG A 128 -19.47 9.94 -6.38
N GLY A 129 -19.11 9.30 -5.26
CA GLY A 129 -19.58 9.66 -3.92
C GLY A 129 -18.93 10.93 -3.35
N PHE A 130 -17.93 11.51 -4.01
CA PHE A 130 -17.21 12.69 -3.54
C PHE A 130 -17.45 13.88 -4.48
N PRO A 131 -18.15 14.93 -4.03
CA PRO A 131 -18.39 16.11 -4.86
C PRO A 131 -17.07 16.86 -5.15
N GLU A 132 -16.98 17.50 -6.31
CA GLU A 132 -15.91 18.43 -6.62
C GLU A 132 -15.99 19.64 -5.66
N GLY A 133 -14.97 19.82 -4.83
CA GLY A 133 -14.87 20.89 -3.82
C GLY A 133 -13.42 21.26 -3.51
N ASP A 134 -13.22 22.14 -2.52
CA ASP A 134 -11.89 22.71 -2.18
C ASP A 134 -10.87 21.68 -1.68
N SER A 135 -11.33 20.54 -1.13
CA SER A 135 -10.50 19.42 -0.67
C SER A 135 -10.70 18.21 -1.58
N GLY A 136 -9.82 18.06 -2.58
CA GLY A 136 -9.88 16.97 -3.55
C GLY A 136 -9.40 15.63 -2.98
N LEU A 137 -9.98 14.54 -3.47
CA LEU A 137 -9.56 13.17 -3.18
C LEU A 137 -9.01 12.53 -4.45
N TRP A 138 -7.77 12.06 -4.39
CA TRP A 138 -7.17 11.21 -5.40
C TRP A 138 -6.89 9.83 -4.80
N ILE A 139 -7.20 8.77 -5.54
CA ILE A 139 -7.07 7.39 -5.07
C ILE A 139 -6.27 6.56 -6.07
N GLU A 140 -5.25 5.85 -5.57
CA GLU A 140 -4.55 4.75 -6.23
C GLU A 140 -4.84 3.46 -5.48
N PHE A 141 -5.34 2.44 -6.18
CA PHE A 141 -5.50 1.12 -5.61
C PHE A 141 -4.27 0.24 -5.85
N ARG A 142 -3.90 -0.52 -4.84
CA ARG A 142 -3.06 -1.71 -4.97
C ARG A 142 -3.89 -2.93 -4.63
N LEU A 143 -3.88 -3.93 -5.50
CA LEU A 143 -4.65 -5.15 -5.29
C LEU A 143 -3.76 -6.22 -4.65
N ARG A 144 -4.14 -6.67 -3.45
CA ARG A 144 -3.62 -7.85 -2.76
C ARG A 144 -4.77 -8.75 -2.28
N THR A 145 -5.90 -8.70 -2.98
CA THR A 145 -7.04 -9.57 -2.71
C THR A 145 -6.83 -10.95 -3.31
N ARG A 146 -7.64 -11.93 -2.90
CA ARG A 146 -7.63 -13.30 -3.42
C ARG A 146 -9.07 -13.77 -3.66
N GLY A 147 -9.27 -14.76 -4.52
CA GLY A 147 -10.57 -15.39 -4.69
C GLY A 147 -11.07 -16.11 -3.43
N THR A 148 -12.38 -16.32 -3.33
CA THR A 148 -13.07 -17.00 -2.20
C THR A 148 -13.10 -18.52 -2.30
N TYR A 149 -12.38 -19.12 -3.25
CA TYR A 149 -12.37 -20.57 -3.44
C TYR A 149 -11.94 -21.33 -2.17
N ASP A 150 -12.71 -22.37 -1.83
CA ASP A 150 -12.47 -23.25 -0.69
C ASP A 150 -11.33 -24.23 -1.03
N ILE A 151 -10.10 -23.83 -0.68
CA ILE A 151 -8.89 -24.60 -0.93
C ILE A 151 -8.98 -26.00 -0.28
N GLU A 152 -9.55 -26.11 0.91
CA GLU A 152 -9.60 -27.38 1.63
C GLU A 152 -10.59 -28.34 0.96
N ASN A 153 -11.73 -27.84 0.49
CA ASN A 153 -12.64 -28.64 -0.31
C ASN A 153 -12.03 -29.01 -1.68
N ILE A 154 -11.33 -28.08 -2.35
CA ILE A 154 -10.64 -28.38 -3.62
C ILE A 154 -9.59 -29.47 -3.43
N LYS A 155 -8.82 -29.45 -2.33
CA LYS A 155 -7.84 -30.51 -2.02
C LYS A 155 -8.47 -31.90 -1.89
N LEU A 156 -9.75 -32.00 -1.53
CA LEU A 156 -10.46 -33.28 -1.43
C LEU A 156 -10.88 -33.82 -2.80
N ALA A 157 -10.93 -32.98 -3.84
CA ALA A 157 -11.53 -33.32 -5.13
C ALA A 157 -10.76 -34.38 -5.96
N GLN A 158 -9.57 -34.83 -5.50
CA GLN A 158 -8.71 -35.81 -6.20
C GLN A 158 -8.53 -35.53 -7.70
N ASP A 159 -8.59 -34.26 -8.08
CA ASP A 159 -8.47 -33.80 -9.45
C ASP A 159 -7.12 -33.08 -9.68
N PHE A 160 -6.90 -32.63 -10.91
CA PHE A 160 -5.67 -31.93 -11.29
C PHE A 160 -5.41 -30.68 -10.43
N ILE A 161 -6.45 -29.95 -10.01
CA ILE A 161 -6.29 -28.74 -9.21
C ILE A 161 -5.88 -29.11 -7.78
N ALA A 162 -6.46 -30.17 -7.20
CA ALA A 162 -6.08 -30.72 -5.91
C ALA A 162 -4.59 -31.13 -5.86
N ASP A 163 -4.13 -31.84 -6.91
CA ASP A 163 -2.73 -32.26 -7.05
C ASP A 163 -1.77 -31.06 -7.14
N LEU A 164 -2.19 -30.01 -7.86
CA LEU A 164 -1.41 -28.79 -8.04
C LEU A 164 -1.28 -28.00 -6.73
N ILE A 165 -2.35 -27.87 -5.95
CA ILE A 165 -2.30 -27.25 -4.62
C ILE A 165 -1.35 -28.02 -3.71
N SER A 166 -1.45 -29.36 -3.72
CA SER A 166 -0.60 -30.24 -2.93
C SER A 166 0.88 -30.15 -3.33
N LEU A 167 1.18 -29.83 -4.59
CA LEU A 167 2.55 -29.55 -5.05
C LEU A 167 3.09 -28.24 -4.46
N TYR A 168 2.31 -27.16 -4.50
CA TYR A 168 2.69 -25.88 -3.90
C TYR A 168 2.91 -25.99 -2.39
N ASP A 169 2.01 -26.67 -1.67
CA ASP A 169 2.10 -26.83 -0.22
C ASP A 169 3.39 -27.61 0.17
N ARG A 170 3.74 -28.66 -0.59
CA ARG A 170 5.00 -29.39 -0.40
C ARG A 170 6.25 -28.53 -0.62
N GLN A 171 6.23 -27.65 -1.63
CA GLN A 171 7.34 -26.73 -1.88
C GLN A 171 7.48 -25.67 -0.79
N ALA A 172 6.36 -25.10 -0.33
CA ALA A 172 6.35 -24.06 0.71
C ALA A 172 6.78 -24.58 2.09
N MET A 173 6.45 -25.83 2.45
CA MET A 173 6.82 -26.46 3.73
C MET A 173 8.31 -26.84 3.86
N GLY A 174 9.16 -26.49 2.89
CA GLY A 174 10.61 -26.57 3.01
C GLY A 174 11.28 -27.76 2.30
N ALA A 175 10.54 -28.56 1.54
CA ALA A 175 11.15 -29.68 0.83
C ALA A 175 12.00 -29.23 -0.38
N ASN A 176 11.82 -28.02 -0.92
CA ASN A 176 12.47 -27.67 -2.19
C ASN A 176 12.64 -26.17 -2.54
N LEU A 177 12.86 -25.28 -1.57
CA LEU A 177 13.10 -23.86 -1.86
C LEU A 177 14.32 -23.63 -2.78
N GLN A 178 15.30 -24.54 -2.75
CA GLN A 178 16.46 -24.49 -3.63
C GLN A 178 16.09 -24.64 -5.11
N ASP A 179 15.15 -25.51 -5.44
CA ASP A 179 14.66 -25.67 -6.82
C ASP A 179 13.97 -24.39 -7.30
N CYS A 180 13.21 -23.72 -6.43
CA CYS A 180 12.62 -22.42 -6.74
C CYS A 180 13.70 -21.36 -7.02
N ARG A 181 14.78 -21.34 -6.22
CA ARG A 181 15.93 -20.44 -6.47
C ARG A 181 16.60 -20.74 -7.81
N GLU A 182 16.79 -22.00 -8.17
CA GLU A 182 17.38 -22.37 -9.47
C GLU A 182 16.48 -21.99 -10.65
N ILE A 183 15.15 -22.11 -10.53
CA ILE A 183 14.20 -21.66 -11.56
C ILE A 183 14.26 -20.13 -11.73
N LEU A 184 14.37 -19.38 -10.63
CA LEU A 184 14.41 -17.92 -10.65
C LEU A 184 15.79 -17.36 -11.00
N LYS A 185 16.84 -18.18 -10.94
CA LYS A 185 18.24 -17.78 -11.17
C LYS A 185 18.48 -16.95 -12.43
N PRO A 186 17.88 -17.25 -13.61
CA PRO A 186 18.06 -16.41 -14.79
C PRO A 186 17.58 -14.97 -14.59
N LEU A 187 16.55 -14.75 -13.77
CA LEU A 187 16.05 -13.42 -13.45
C LEU A 187 17.08 -12.63 -12.63
N PHE A 188 17.61 -13.23 -11.56
CA PHE A 188 18.56 -12.57 -10.65
C PHE A 188 20.00 -12.48 -11.20
N GLN A 189 20.39 -13.35 -12.14
CA GLN A 189 21.73 -13.35 -12.75
C GLN A 189 21.81 -12.54 -14.05
N SER A 190 20.69 -12.03 -14.56
CA SER A 190 20.71 -11.03 -15.63
C SER A 190 21.40 -9.75 -15.15
N TRP A 191 21.98 -8.97 -16.07
CA TRP A 191 22.60 -7.69 -15.74
C TRP A 191 21.60 -6.74 -15.07
N GLU A 192 20.40 -6.67 -15.63
CA GLU A 192 19.31 -5.84 -15.13
C GLU A 192 18.79 -6.33 -13.78
N GLY A 193 18.63 -7.65 -13.62
CA GLY A 193 18.12 -8.25 -12.39
C GLY A 193 19.12 -8.21 -11.24
N SER A 194 20.40 -8.50 -11.48
CA SER A 194 21.44 -8.43 -10.44
C SER A 194 21.62 -7.01 -9.90
N TYR A 195 21.36 -5.99 -10.72
CA TYR A 195 21.41 -4.59 -10.29
C TYR A 195 20.14 -4.15 -9.54
N ALA A 196 18.96 -4.64 -9.95
CA ALA A 196 17.67 -4.14 -9.46
C ALA A 196 16.98 -5.01 -8.41
N LEU A 197 17.32 -6.29 -8.30
CA LEU A 197 16.65 -7.28 -7.46
C LEU A 197 17.62 -7.82 -6.40
N PRO A 198 17.43 -7.51 -5.11
CA PRO A 198 18.19 -8.16 -4.04
C PRO A 198 17.85 -9.65 -3.98
N GLU A 199 18.76 -10.48 -3.47
CA GLU A 199 18.46 -11.89 -3.23
C GLU A 199 17.26 -12.03 -2.29
N LEU A 200 16.32 -12.91 -2.65
CA LEU A 200 15.17 -13.21 -1.82
C LEU A 200 15.60 -14.04 -0.61
N SER A 201 15.17 -13.66 0.57
CA SER A 201 15.19 -14.52 1.76
C SER A 201 14.27 -15.73 1.57
N ASP A 202 14.45 -16.77 2.39
CA ASP A 202 13.57 -17.94 2.36
C ASP A 202 12.11 -17.57 2.67
N GLU A 203 11.89 -16.53 3.48
CA GLU A 203 10.54 -16.08 3.82
C GLU A 203 9.87 -15.38 2.63
N GLU A 204 10.57 -14.45 1.99
CA GLU A 204 10.06 -13.79 0.77
C GLU A 204 9.79 -14.82 -0.34
N LEU A 205 10.64 -15.85 -0.45
CA LEU A 205 10.42 -16.91 -1.43
C LEU A 205 9.17 -17.75 -1.12
N ARG A 206 8.85 -17.99 0.16
CA ARG A 206 7.59 -18.63 0.57
C ARG A 206 6.39 -17.75 0.24
N GLU A 207 6.48 -16.45 0.49
CA GLU A 207 5.42 -15.50 0.11
C GLU A 207 5.17 -15.53 -1.41
N VAL A 208 6.25 -15.51 -2.21
CA VAL A 208 6.17 -15.63 -3.68
C VAL A 208 5.50 -16.93 -4.11
N LEU A 209 5.80 -18.06 -3.45
CA LEU A 209 5.14 -19.35 -3.74
C LEU A 209 3.65 -19.32 -3.42
N VAL A 210 3.26 -18.72 -2.29
CA VAL A 210 1.85 -18.56 -1.92
C VAL A 210 1.13 -17.69 -2.94
N GLU A 211 1.72 -16.57 -3.36
CA GLU A 211 1.16 -15.71 -4.40
C GLU A 211 1.06 -16.43 -5.75
N ALA A 212 2.10 -17.17 -6.15
CA ALA A 212 2.08 -17.97 -7.37
C ALA A 212 0.93 -19.00 -7.35
N ARG A 213 0.75 -19.73 -6.24
CA ARG A 213 -0.38 -20.67 -6.07
C ARG A 213 -1.72 -19.95 -6.24
N ASN A 214 -1.90 -18.80 -5.61
CA ASN A 214 -3.17 -18.05 -5.72
C ASN A 214 -3.42 -17.60 -7.16
N LEU A 215 -2.39 -17.06 -7.84
CA LEU A 215 -2.49 -16.67 -9.24
C LEU A 215 -2.86 -17.85 -10.15
N THR A 216 -2.36 -19.04 -9.86
CA THR A 216 -2.70 -20.27 -10.58
C THR A 216 -4.13 -20.69 -10.33
N LEU A 217 -4.59 -20.65 -9.08
CA LEU A 217 -5.98 -20.97 -8.73
C LEU A 217 -6.96 -19.99 -9.35
N ASP A 218 -6.65 -18.70 -9.31
CA ASP A 218 -7.42 -17.66 -9.99
C ASP A 218 -7.58 -17.93 -11.49
N ALA A 219 -6.57 -18.52 -12.14
CA ALA A 219 -6.58 -18.81 -13.57
C ALA A 219 -7.30 -20.12 -13.93
N LEU A 220 -7.43 -21.05 -12.98
CA LEU A 220 -7.94 -22.42 -13.22
C LEU A 220 -9.36 -22.63 -12.68
N VAL A 221 -9.70 -22.06 -11.52
CA VAL A 221 -10.97 -22.34 -10.83
C VAL A 221 -12.14 -21.54 -11.41
N ASN A 222 -11.87 -20.39 -12.05
CA ASN A 222 -12.89 -19.47 -12.56
C ASN A 222 -12.90 -19.35 -14.10
N ARG A 223 -12.50 -20.40 -14.83
CA ARG A 223 -12.67 -20.47 -16.28
C ARG A 223 -14.06 -21.01 -16.61
N ASP A 224 -15.02 -20.09 -16.72
CA ASP A 224 -16.18 -20.25 -17.60
C ASP A 224 -15.83 -19.74 -19.01
#